data_AF-W0BB21-F1
#
_entry.id   AF-W0BB21-F1
#
_cell.length_a   1.000
_cell.length_b   1.000
_cell.length_c   1.000
_cell.angle_alpha   90.00
_cell.angle_beta   90.00
_cell.angle_gamma   90.00
#
_symmetry.space_group_name_H-M   'P 1'
#
loop_
_entity.id
_entity.type
_entity.pdbx_description
1 polymer ?
#
loop_
_entity_poly.entity_id
_entity_poly.type
_entity_poly.pdbx_seq_one_letter_code
_entity_poly.pdbx_strand_id
1 'polypeptide(L)'
;MRMSIYDLSDVAYDAYLLNGKPKSHPWTAPVRVGDIVRLRFIGAAGSTIYRVKIPDTSMEMVHIQGNDIQPYAIKNFTIAPGETYDVLVRIQKNKPYIIYAESIDTRGKAYGALVTDPHQPIPYAQVKSFPEPLPVTREMMANGMSDMHEKMKHLTTTHAHPLPMNIESLHSTMHNTSSKLTSHHTMPTEPTIIGDKISAPNSSTATTSGTKYQNLMAAAKTNNPDKPVDGIINMELFGYMERFIWFINGLPEYKANPIPLEPGKRYRIIFTNNSMMRHPMHIHGHWFILRNGHGAYDPLLHTISVPPGATAVADIDADASGQWFFHCHHLYHMMAGMARTFQYKTLIELVKGQVKPAHYVALQPYVNRAIVREDETMPINPSLVYHPLGHHQGLYSANFVDVGEDPFHNIQEMTFKGLYGGDYHKLEFLTEDAEINKGAIENADIDVFYWHLISQFWAVKGGINYFYRPAKTPYWQPGIGIEGVMPYFIDTNVRGYFYKGSAKLDMELSRDTLLANNFLIRLGIRSILATKTVASAEIGNGLNQMRYIVRPYYRLMPGLNLFTEYERTQNYGAFKTMQRRAGEAANETSLTFGLSFLF
;
A
#
# COMPACT_ATOMS: atom_id res chain seq x y z
N MET A 1 1.78 7.69 9.27
CA MET A 1 3.02 6.99 8.89
C MET A 1 3.72 6.45 10.13
N ARG A 2 4.38 5.30 10.06
CA ARG A 2 5.31 4.79 11.09
C ARG A 2 6.71 5.16 10.64
N MET A 3 7.41 6.05 11.36
CA MET A 3 8.71 6.54 10.89
C MET A 3 9.76 6.71 11.98
N SER A 4 10.37 5.60 12.38
CA SER A 4 11.75 5.54 12.86
C SER A 4 12.67 4.98 11.76
N ILE A 5 13.99 5.16 11.91
CA ILE A 5 15.01 4.58 11.01
C ILE A 5 15.04 3.03 11.02
N TYR A 6 14.23 2.38 11.87
CA TYR A 6 14.13 0.93 12.03
C TYR A 6 12.83 0.35 11.46
N ASP A 7 11.98 1.17 10.85
CA ASP A 7 10.62 0.75 10.53
C ASP A 7 10.60 -0.14 9.29
N LEU A 8 10.02 -1.34 9.44
CA LEU A 8 9.80 -2.32 8.38
C LEU A 8 8.50 -2.05 7.59
N SER A 9 7.77 -1.00 7.99
CA SER A 9 6.50 -0.56 7.43
C SER A 9 6.39 0.93 7.68
N ASP A 10 6.22 1.69 6.61
CA ASP A 10 6.18 3.15 6.59
C ASP A 10 4.74 3.71 6.75
N VAL A 11 3.74 2.87 6.44
CA VAL A 11 2.33 3.20 6.57
C VAL A 11 1.67 2.36 7.67
N ALA A 12 1.01 3.06 8.59
CA ALA A 12 0.12 2.45 9.57
C ALA A 12 -1.29 2.36 8.99
N TYR A 13 -1.98 1.26 9.27
CA TYR A 13 -3.37 1.06 8.90
C TYR A 13 -4.21 0.81 10.15
N ASP A 14 -5.46 1.26 10.11
CA ASP A 14 -6.40 1.10 11.22
C ASP A 14 -7.09 -0.27 11.22
N ALA A 15 -7.09 -0.95 10.07
CA ALA A 15 -7.62 -2.30 9.94
C ALA A 15 -6.74 -3.17 9.03
N TYR A 16 -6.70 -4.46 9.34
CA TYR A 16 -6.02 -5.50 8.57
C TYR A 16 -7.06 -6.57 8.24
N LEU A 17 -7.25 -6.85 6.96
CA LEU A 17 -8.38 -7.62 6.46
C LEU A 17 -7.91 -8.89 5.74
N LEU A 18 -8.70 -9.96 5.85
CA LEU A 18 -8.60 -11.15 5.01
C LEU A 18 -9.96 -11.38 4.35
N ASN A 19 -10.02 -11.39 3.02
CA ASN A 19 -11.28 -11.45 2.25
C ASN A 19 -12.30 -10.39 2.69
N GLY A 20 -11.85 -9.16 2.94
CA GLY A 20 -12.68 -8.05 3.40
C GLY A 20 -13.17 -8.16 4.85
N LYS A 21 -12.71 -9.16 5.61
CA LYS A 21 -13.15 -9.41 6.98
C LYS A 21 -12.09 -9.03 8.03
N PRO A 22 -12.47 -8.31 9.11
CA PRO A 22 -11.55 -7.96 10.18
C PRO A 22 -11.33 -9.14 11.13
N LYS A 23 -10.32 -9.03 12.01
CA LYS A 23 -10.03 -10.04 13.05
C LYS A 23 -11.18 -10.29 14.04
N SER A 24 -12.10 -9.34 14.19
CA SER A 24 -13.28 -9.46 15.07
C SER A 24 -14.38 -10.34 14.45
N HIS A 25 -14.41 -10.44 13.11
CA HIS A 25 -15.33 -11.30 12.37
C HIS A 25 -14.58 -12.08 11.28
N PRO A 26 -13.66 -12.99 11.64
CA PRO A 26 -12.77 -13.65 10.69
C PRO A 26 -13.51 -14.40 9.58
N TRP A 27 -12.91 -14.44 8.40
CA TRP A 27 -13.42 -15.23 7.29
C TRP A 27 -13.28 -16.74 7.58
N THR A 28 -14.29 -17.53 7.20
CA THR A 28 -14.24 -19.00 7.29
C THR A 28 -14.71 -19.65 5.99
N ALA A 29 -14.22 -20.85 5.72
CA ALA A 29 -14.69 -21.68 4.61
C ALA A 29 -14.80 -23.16 5.01
N PRO A 30 -15.88 -23.86 4.62
CA PRO A 30 -16.06 -25.27 4.94
C PRO A 30 -15.15 -26.16 4.09
N VAL A 31 -14.59 -27.21 4.70
CA VAL A 31 -13.75 -28.25 4.07
C VAL A 31 -14.05 -29.62 4.67
N ARG A 32 -13.59 -30.71 4.04
CA ARG A 32 -13.74 -32.08 4.56
C ARG A 32 -12.38 -32.70 4.85
N VAL A 33 -12.35 -33.62 5.80
CA VAL A 33 -11.17 -34.47 6.03
C VAL A 33 -10.93 -35.31 4.78
N GLY A 34 -9.70 -35.26 4.26
CA GLY A 34 -9.28 -35.85 2.99
C GLY A 34 -9.09 -34.83 1.87
N ASP A 35 -9.65 -33.62 1.99
CA ASP A 35 -9.53 -32.59 0.95
C ASP A 35 -8.09 -32.11 0.77
N ILE A 36 -7.76 -31.76 -0.48
CA ILE A 36 -6.57 -30.97 -0.82
C ILE A 36 -7.08 -29.61 -1.31
N VAL A 37 -6.85 -28.59 -0.51
CA VAL A 37 -7.34 -27.23 -0.77
C VAL A 37 -6.22 -26.41 -1.39
N ARG A 38 -6.44 -25.87 -2.59
CA ARG A 38 -5.56 -24.86 -3.20
C ARG A 38 -5.99 -23.48 -2.71
N LEU A 39 -5.16 -22.84 -1.89
CA LEU A 39 -5.36 -21.49 -1.41
C LEU A 39 -4.54 -20.52 -2.26
N ARG A 40 -5.22 -19.54 -2.87
CA ARG A 40 -4.61 -18.43 -3.60
C ARG A 40 -4.48 -17.21 -2.68
N PHE A 41 -3.25 -16.85 -2.36
CA PHE A 41 -2.92 -15.64 -1.61
C PHE A 41 -2.59 -14.51 -2.57
N ILE A 42 -3.20 -13.35 -2.35
CA ILE A 42 -2.99 -12.14 -3.15
C ILE A 42 -2.53 -11.03 -2.21
N GLY A 43 -1.34 -10.49 -2.46
CA GLY A 43 -0.80 -9.34 -1.75
C GLY A 43 -1.49 -8.05 -2.17
N ALA A 44 -2.73 -7.86 -1.73
CA ALA A 44 -3.58 -6.72 -2.11
C ALA A 44 -3.43 -5.49 -1.20
N ALA A 45 -2.39 -5.45 -0.35
CA ALA A 45 -2.15 -4.32 0.54
C ALA A 45 -1.54 -3.14 -0.23
N GLY A 46 -1.85 -1.91 0.21
CA GLY A 46 -1.21 -0.70 -0.33
C GLY A 46 0.29 -0.66 -0.03
N SER A 47 0.68 -0.89 1.23
CA SER A 47 2.09 -0.91 1.65
C SER A 47 2.46 -2.04 2.61
N THR A 48 1.52 -2.80 3.18
CA THR A 48 1.86 -3.83 4.16
C THR A 48 2.39 -5.11 3.50
N ILE A 49 3.55 -5.57 3.96
CA ILE A 49 4.02 -6.94 3.71
C ILE A 49 3.51 -7.83 4.84
N TYR A 50 2.93 -8.98 4.49
CA TYR A 50 2.42 -9.95 5.45
C TYR A 50 3.33 -11.17 5.57
N ARG A 51 3.44 -11.71 6.78
CA ARG A 51 3.88 -13.07 7.07
C ARG A 51 2.65 -13.94 7.25
N VAL A 52 2.61 -15.07 6.55
CA VAL A 52 1.47 -15.99 6.53
C VAL A 52 1.89 -17.36 7.02
N LYS A 53 1.08 -17.99 7.88
CA LYS A 53 1.24 -19.39 8.31
C LYS A 53 -0.11 -20.06 8.58
N ILE A 54 -0.11 -21.39 8.55
CA ILE A 54 -1.19 -22.22 9.10
C ILE A 54 -0.56 -23.07 10.22
N PRO A 55 -0.84 -22.77 11.50
CA PRO A 55 -0.22 -23.49 12.62
C PRO A 55 -0.39 -25.01 12.52
N ASP A 56 0.66 -25.74 12.91
CA ASP A 56 0.74 -27.20 12.91
C ASP A 56 0.46 -27.88 11.55
N THR A 57 0.51 -27.12 10.46
CA THR A 57 0.21 -27.60 9.11
C THR A 57 1.32 -27.17 8.16
N SER A 58 1.88 -28.12 7.41
CA SER A 58 2.75 -27.78 6.29
C SER A 58 1.88 -27.43 5.09
N MET A 59 2.25 -26.38 4.37
CA MET A 59 1.68 -26.04 3.07
C MET A 59 2.68 -26.47 1.99
N GLU A 60 2.19 -26.74 0.80
CA GLU A 60 3.02 -27.04 -0.37
C GLU A 60 2.87 -25.89 -1.37
N MET A 61 3.94 -25.11 -1.58
CA MET A 61 3.91 -24.02 -2.55
C MET A 61 4.05 -24.60 -3.95
N VAL A 62 3.07 -24.32 -4.81
CA VAL A 62 2.99 -24.93 -6.16
C VAL A 62 2.99 -23.90 -7.28
N HIS A 63 2.69 -22.65 -6.96
CA HIS A 63 2.56 -21.60 -7.95
C HIS A 63 2.93 -20.24 -7.36
N ILE A 64 3.67 -19.44 -8.12
CA ILE A 64 4.08 -18.10 -7.75
C ILE A 64 3.83 -17.16 -8.92
N GLN A 65 3.11 -16.07 -8.65
CA GLN A 65 2.92 -14.94 -9.56
C GLN A 65 2.46 -15.37 -10.95
N GLY A 66 1.41 -16.18 -11.03
CA GLY A 66 0.88 -16.65 -12.32
C GLY A 66 1.63 -17.84 -12.94
N ASN A 67 2.71 -18.35 -12.33
CA ASN A 67 3.54 -19.40 -12.91
C ASN A 67 3.66 -20.63 -11.99
N ASP A 68 3.56 -21.83 -12.58
CA ASP A 68 3.82 -23.08 -11.88
C ASP A 68 5.30 -23.25 -11.54
N ILE A 69 5.58 -23.73 -10.34
CA ILE A 69 6.93 -23.94 -9.82
C ILE A 69 7.11 -25.40 -9.40
N GLN A 70 8.35 -25.85 -9.25
CA GLN A 70 8.59 -27.15 -8.64
C GLN A 70 8.08 -27.12 -7.20
N PRO A 71 7.11 -27.99 -6.82
CA PRO A 71 6.49 -27.92 -5.51
C PRO A 71 7.50 -28.09 -4.38
N TYR A 72 7.36 -27.27 -3.33
CA TYR A 72 8.17 -27.42 -2.12
C TYR A 72 7.37 -27.12 -0.85
N ALA A 73 7.70 -27.83 0.21
CA ALA A 73 7.03 -27.70 1.50
C ALA A 73 7.47 -26.44 2.24
N ILE A 74 6.50 -25.73 2.83
CA ILE A 74 6.71 -24.54 3.63
C ILE A 74 5.85 -24.56 4.90
N LYS A 75 6.34 -23.91 5.96
CA LYS A 75 5.57 -23.66 7.19
C LYS A 75 4.99 -22.25 7.25
N ASN A 76 5.66 -21.31 6.60
CA ASN A 76 5.24 -19.92 6.51
C ASN A 76 5.90 -19.28 5.27
N PHE A 77 5.40 -18.11 4.86
CA PHE A 77 5.98 -17.31 3.79
C PHE A 77 5.69 -15.82 4.01
N THR A 78 6.42 -14.95 3.30
CA THR A 78 6.11 -13.52 3.23
C THR A 78 5.47 -13.19 1.89
N ILE A 79 4.47 -12.31 1.88
CA ILE A 79 3.81 -11.82 0.67
C ILE A 79 3.78 -10.29 0.69
N ALA A 80 4.39 -9.67 -0.32
CA ALA A 80 4.40 -8.22 -0.50
C ALA A 80 3.24 -7.75 -1.41
N PRO A 81 2.93 -6.44 -1.43
CA PRO A 81 2.05 -5.86 -2.42
C PRO A 81 2.39 -6.32 -3.85
N GLY A 82 1.38 -6.75 -4.60
CA GLY A 82 1.54 -7.20 -5.98
C GLY A 82 2.16 -8.59 -6.15
N GLU A 83 2.40 -9.36 -5.09
CA GLU A 83 2.75 -10.78 -5.21
C GLU A 83 1.50 -11.67 -5.11
N THR A 84 1.49 -12.80 -5.82
CA THR A 84 0.44 -13.83 -5.68
C THR A 84 1.07 -15.20 -5.52
N TYR A 85 0.52 -16.06 -4.66
CA TYR A 85 1.00 -17.43 -4.47
C TYR A 85 -0.17 -18.40 -4.36
N ASP A 86 -0.03 -19.60 -4.92
CA ASP A 86 -0.93 -20.70 -4.58
C ASP A 86 -0.19 -21.77 -3.78
N VAL A 87 -0.83 -22.19 -2.69
CA VAL A 87 -0.35 -23.27 -1.83
C VAL A 87 -1.41 -24.36 -1.69
N LEU A 88 -0.97 -25.61 -1.62
CA LEU A 88 -1.83 -26.74 -1.32
C LEU A 88 -1.80 -27.04 0.18
N VAL A 89 -2.98 -27.27 0.74
CA VAL A 89 -3.18 -27.63 2.15
C VAL A 89 -3.98 -28.91 2.21
N ARG A 90 -3.44 -29.94 2.87
CA ARG A 90 -4.12 -31.22 3.06
C ARG A 90 -4.88 -31.23 4.38
N ILE A 91 -6.18 -31.51 4.32
CA ILE A 91 -7.06 -31.54 5.49
C ILE A 91 -7.03 -32.96 6.09
N GLN A 92 -6.13 -33.18 7.03
CA GLN A 92 -5.84 -34.50 7.60
C GLN A 92 -6.62 -34.83 8.87
N LYS A 93 -7.06 -33.80 9.62
CA LYS A 93 -7.70 -33.96 10.93
C LYS A 93 -8.99 -33.15 10.98
N ASN A 94 -9.97 -33.63 11.73
CA ASN A 94 -11.21 -32.89 12.03
C ASN A 94 -10.92 -31.76 13.04
N LYS A 95 -10.25 -30.71 12.60
CA LYS A 95 -9.85 -29.54 13.40
C LYS A 95 -9.89 -28.28 12.51
N PRO A 96 -9.99 -27.06 13.08
CA PRO A 96 -9.91 -25.87 12.26
C PRO A 96 -8.46 -25.64 11.79
N TYR A 97 -8.30 -25.24 10.54
CA TYR A 97 -7.02 -24.84 9.95
C TYR A 97 -6.97 -23.32 9.86
N ILE A 98 -6.36 -22.68 10.86
CA ILE A 98 -6.34 -21.23 10.98
C ILE A 98 -5.28 -20.64 10.05
N ILE A 99 -5.72 -19.78 9.12
CA ILE A 99 -4.86 -18.96 8.29
C ILE A 99 -4.52 -17.70 9.09
N TYR A 100 -3.25 -17.54 9.44
CA TYR A 100 -2.74 -16.41 10.22
C TYR A 100 -1.89 -15.51 9.33
N ALA A 101 -2.32 -14.27 9.13
CA ALA A 101 -1.56 -13.25 8.40
C ALA A 101 -1.24 -12.08 9.34
N GLU A 102 0.05 -11.77 9.52
CA GLU A 102 0.51 -10.70 10.41
C GLU A 102 1.47 -9.79 9.65
N SER A 103 1.38 -8.49 9.87
CA SER A 103 2.27 -7.52 9.27
C SER A 103 3.73 -7.83 9.62
N ILE A 104 4.64 -7.49 8.71
CA ILE A 104 6.07 -7.75 8.89
C ILE A 104 6.64 -7.10 10.15
N ASP A 105 6.06 -5.97 10.57
CA ASP A 105 6.39 -5.21 11.78
C ASP A 105 5.67 -5.70 13.05
N THR A 106 4.92 -6.82 13.01
CA THR A 106 4.12 -7.40 14.12
C THR A 106 2.98 -6.53 14.68
N ARG A 107 2.65 -5.40 14.06
CA ARG A 107 1.67 -4.47 14.64
C ARG A 107 0.22 -4.74 14.27
N GLY A 108 -0.04 -5.48 13.19
CA GLY A 108 -1.36 -5.74 12.66
C GLY A 108 -1.54 -7.18 12.20
N LYS A 109 -2.75 -7.72 12.29
CA LYS A 109 -3.04 -9.10 11.90
C LYS A 109 -4.47 -9.31 11.44
N ALA A 110 -4.63 -10.29 10.56
CA ALA A 110 -5.90 -10.80 10.07
C ALA A 110 -5.93 -12.33 10.21
N TYR A 111 -7.14 -12.87 10.36
CA TYR A 111 -7.38 -14.29 10.52
C TYR A 111 -8.36 -14.80 9.47
N GLY A 112 -8.16 -16.04 9.05
CA GLY A 112 -9.16 -16.85 8.37
C GLY A 112 -9.12 -18.28 8.90
N ALA A 113 -10.11 -19.11 8.58
CA ALA A 113 -10.02 -20.54 8.89
C ALA A 113 -10.72 -21.43 7.87
N LEU A 114 -10.13 -22.59 7.59
CA LEU A 114 -10.86 -23.69 6.98
C LEU A 114 -11.46 -24.55 8.08
N VAL A 115 -12.77 -24.79 8.03
CA VAL A 115 -13.52 -25.48 9.09
C VAL A 115 -14.08 -26.81 8.59
N THR A 116 -13.84 -27.89 9.33
CA THR A 116 -14.34 -29.22 9.00
C THR A 116 -15.75 -29.48 9.53
N ASP A 117 -16.18 -28.70 10.52
CA ASP A 117 -17.52 -28.72 11.12
C ASP A 117 -17.97 -27.27 11.37
N PRO A 118 -19.18 -26.86 10.92
CA PRO A 118 -19.70 -25.50 11.13
C PRO A 118 -19.81 -25.05 12.60
N HIS A 119 -19.93 -25.98 13.54
CA HIS A 119 -20.09 -25.70 14.97
C HIS A 119 -18.78 -25.84 15.76
N GLN A 120 -17.67 -26.12 15.08
CA GLN A 120 -16.38 -26.29 15.73
C GLN A 120 -15.85 -24.96 16.29
N PRO A 121 -15.42 -24.91 17.56
CA PRO A 121 -14.79 -23.72 18.12
C PRO A 121 -13.44 -23.46 17.45
N ILE A 122 -13.18 -22.20 17.08
CA ILE A 122 -11.93 -21.79 16.41
C ILE A 122 -11.08 -20.94 17.37
N PRO A 123 -9.95 -21.45 17.88
CA PRO A 123 -9.15 -20.78 18.90
C PRO A 123 -8.19 -19.73 18.30
N TYR A 124 -8.70 -18.69 17.62
CA TYR A 124 -7.88 -17.64 16.99
C TYR A 124 -6.90 -16.97 17.97
N ALA A 125 -7.30 -16.78 19.23
CA ALA A 125 -6.48 -16.15 20.26
C ALA A 125 -5.27 -16.98 20.69
N GLN A 126 -5.28 -18.30 20.45
CA GLN A 126 -4.18 -19.20 20.83
C GLN A 126 -3.06 -19.23 19.79
N VAL A 127 -3.26 -18.64 18.61
CA VAL A 127 -2.23 -18.57 17.57
C VAL A 127 -1.12 -17.63 18.02
N LYS A 128 0.07 -18.18 18.26
CA LYS A 128 1.28 -17.41 18.59
C LYS A 128 1.64 -16.45 17.45
N SER A 129 1.91 -15.19 17.77
CA SER A 129 2.48 -14.22 16.82
C SER A 129 3.82 -14.70 16.26
N PHE A 130 4.24 -14.15 15.14
CA PHE A 130 5.62 -14.31 14.70
C PHE A 130 6.57 -13.59 15.68
N PRO A 131 7.84 -14.01 15.75
CA PRO A 131 8.85 -13.27 16.50
C PRO A 131 8.90 -11.81 16.05
N GLU A 132 9.21 -10.91 17.00
CA GLU A 132 9.51 -9.54 16.67
C GLU A 132 10.67 -9.51 15.66
N PRO A 133 10.53 -8.74 14.58
CA PRO A 133 11.56 -8.68 13.57
C PRO A 133 12.76 -7.91 14.11
N LEU A 134 13.96 -8.32 13.70
CA LEU A 134 15.17 -7.58 14.04
C LEU A 134 15.15 -6.19 13.38
N PRO A 135 15.56 -5.13 14.08
CA PRO A 135 15.73 -3.82 13.47
C PRO A 135 16.72 -3.92 12.32
N VAL A 136 16.42 -3.30 11.18
CA VAL A 136 17.42 -3.18 10.11
C VAL A 136 18.40 -2.10 10.53
N THR A 137 19.67 -2.45 10.77
CA THR A 137 20.72 -1.48 11.12
C THR A 137 21.67 -1.27 9.93
N ARG A 138 22.33 -0.10 9.88
CA ARG A 138 23.35 0.17 8.84
C ARG A 138 24.52 -0.80 8.89
N GLU A 139 24.84 -1.34 10.06
CA GLU A 139 25.86 -2.38 10.21
C GLU A 139 25.41 -3.71 9.62
N MET A 140 24.15 -4.12 9.85
CA MET A 140 23.57 -5.31 9.22
C MET A 140 23.56 -5.18 7.69
N MET A 141 23.28 -3.97 7.18
CA MET A 141 23.32 -3.66 5.76
C MET A 141 24.74 -3.71 5.20
N ALA A 142 25.70 -3.08 5.88
CA ALA A 142 27.12 -3.08 5.49
C ALA A 142 27.69 -4.50 5.44
N ASN A 143 27.37 -5.33 6.45
CA ASN A 143 27.80 -6.73 6.51
C ASN A 143 27.11 -7.57 5.42
N GLY A 144 25.82 -7.34 5.16
CA GLY A 144 25.11 -8.00 4.06
C GLY A 144 25.73 -7.68 2.69
N MET A 145 26.08 -6.41 2.46
CA MET A 145 26.74 -5.98 1.22
C MET A 145 28.19 -6.45 1.11
N SER A 146 28.94 -6.54 2.22
CA SER A 146 30.31 -7.07 2.21
C SER A 146 30.34 -8.57 1.90
N ASP A 147 29.46 -9.36 2.53
CA ASP A 147 29.31 -10.79 2.26
C ASP A 147 28.93 -11.05 0.79
N MET A 148 28.14 -10.15 0.19
CA MET A 148 27.82 -10.19 -1.23
C MET A 148 29.00 -9.81 -2.12
N HIS A 149 29.77 -8.78 -1.75
CA HIS A 149 30.94 -8.37 -2.51
C HIS A 149 32.03 -9.45 -2.52
N GLU A 150 32.20 -10.19 -1.42
CA GLU A 150 33.06 -11.38 -1.38
C GLU A 150 32.52 -12.52 -2.25
N LYS A 151 31.21 -12.83 -2.19
CA LYS A 151 30.60 -13.86 -3.05
C LYS A 151 30.70 -13.51 -4.54
N MET A 152 30.58 -12.24 -4.90
CA MET A 152 30.80 -11.77 -6.27
C MET A 152 32.28 -11.85 -6.69
N LYS A 153 33.23 -11.65 -5.77
CA LYS A 153 34.67 -11.82 -6.05
C LYS A 153 35.07 -13.30 -6.23
N HIS A 154 34.51 -14.21 -5.43
CA HIS A 154 34.85 -15.63 -5.45
C HIS A 154 34.26 -16.43 -6.63
N LEU A 155 33.40 -15.83 -7.46
CA LEU A 155 32.93 -16.44 -8.72
C LEU A 155 33.94 -16.35 -9.88
N THR A 156 35.17 -15.92 -9.61
CA THR A 156 36.28 -15.92 -10.58
C THR A 156 37.09 -17.23 -10.60
N THR A 157 36.80 -18.21 -9.73
CA THR A 157 37.49 -19.52 -9.74
C THR A 157 36.53 -20.70 -9.58
N THR A 158 36.53 -21.58 -10.57
CA THR A 158 35.69 -22.79 -10.72
C THR A 158 36.02 -23.91 -9.74
N HIS A 159 35.00 -24.60 -9.20
CA HIS A 159 34.65 -26.01 -9.50
C HIS A 159 33.53 -26.55 -8.58
N ALA A 160 32.69 -27.41 -9.15
CA ALA A 160 31.47 -27.96 -8.57
C ALA A 160 31.68 -29.29 -7.84
N HIS A 161 31.05 -29.47 -6.68
CA HIS A 161 30.61 -30.78 -6.15
C HIS A 161 29.38 -30.61 -5.22
N PRO A 162 28.35 -31.48 -5.31
CA PRO A 162 27.18 -31.40 -4.43
C PRO A 162 27.33 -32.30 -3.20
N LEU A 163 26.93 -31.80 -2.02
CA LEU A 163 26.66 -32.61 -0.82
C LEU A 163 25.21 -32.36 -0.37
N PRO A 164 24.49 -33.40 0.12
CA PRO A 164 23.14 -33.24 0.62
C PRO A 164 23.16 -32.76 2.07
N MET A 165 22.33 -31.77 2.44
CA MET A 165 22.09 -31.44 3.85
C MET A 165 20.62 -31.16 4.16
N ASN A 166 20.25 -31.62 5.34
CA ASN A 166 18.91 -31.75 5.90
C ASN A 166 18.30 -30.38 6.27
N ILE A 167 17.02 -30.16 5.97
CA ILE A 167 16.30 -28.88 6.15
C ILE A 167 15.64 -28.86 7.53
N GLU A 168 16.41 -28.53 8.57
CA GLU A 168 15.89 -28.13 9.89
C GLU A 168 16.91 -27.19 10.57
N SER A 169 16.96 -25.94 10.13
CA SER A 169 17.31 -24.75 10.95
C SER A 169 17.50 -23.51 10.05
N LEU A 170 16.56 -22.56 10.13
CA LEU A 170 16.71 -21.24 9.52
C LEU A 170 16.63 -20.15 10.60
N HIS A 171 17.14 -20.47 11.80
CA HIS A 171 17.43 -19.53 12.87
C HIS A 171 18.75 -19.94 13.53
N SER A 172 19.65 -18.96 13.63
CA SER A 172 20.93 -18.94 14.36
C SER A 172 22.02 -19.97 14.00
N THR A 173 23.03 -19.50 13.27
CA THR A 173 24.45 -19.62 13.68
C THR A 173 25.31 -18.66 12.86
N MET A 174 25.52 -17.45 13.39
CA MET A 174 26.74 -16.70 13.11
C MET A 174 27.77 -17.14 14.14
N HIS A 175 28.56 -18.16 13.79
CA HIS A 175 29.75 -18.48 14.56
C HIS A 175 30.94 -17.70 14.03
N ASN A 176 31.61 -17.08 15.00
CA ASN A 176 32.79 -16.25 14.94
C ASN A 176 33.97 -17.01 14.31
N THR A 177 34.28 -16.75 13.04
CA THR A 177 35.62 -16.99 12.49
C THR A 177 36.25 -15.64 12.18
N SER A 178 37.05 -15.17 13.12
CA SER A 178 37.89 -13.99 12.99
C SER A 178 39.01 -14.27 11.98
N SER A 179 38.77 -14.04 10.70
CA SER A 179 39.83 -13.69 9.76
C SER A 179 39.81 -12.17 9.59
N LYS A 180 40.82 -11.51 10.20
CA LYS A 180 41.11 -10.09 10.01
C LYS A 180 41.32 -9.80 8.51
N LEU A 181 40.31 -9.24 7.86
CA LEU A 181 40.48 -8.34 6.73
C LEU A 181 39.56 -7.13 6.93
N THR A 182 40.19 -6.04 7.35
CA THR A 182 39.56 -4.73 7.50
C THR A 182 39.22 -4.16 6.12
N SER A 183 37.99 -4.36 5.66
CA SER A 183 37.37 -3.49 4.67
C SER A 183 36.14 -2.85 5.30
N HIS A 184 36.30 -1.61 5.79
CA HIS A 184 35.19 -0.82 6.28
C HIS A 184 34.32 -0.41 5.08
N HIS A 185 33.36 -1.24 4.69
CA HIS A 185 32.33 -0.88 3.72
C HIS A 185 31.31 0.04 4.41
N THR A 186 31.43 1.35 4.20
CA THR A 186 30.41 2.31 4.63
C THR A 186 29.24 2.31 3.65
N MET A 187 28.02 2.10 4.15
CA MET A 187 26.81 2.20 3.35
C MET A 187 26.66 3.61 2.75
N PRO A 188 26.32 3.73 1.46
CA PRO A 188 26.09 5.03 0.86
C PRO A 188 24.90 5.74 1.52
N THR A 189 25.08 7.00 1.90
CA THR A 189 24.03 7.85 2.47
C THR A 189 23.27 8.66 1.42
N GLU A 190 23.74 8.59 0.19
CA GLU A 190 23.21 9.27 -0.98
C GLU A 190 23.23 8.30 -2.17
N PRO A 191 22.38 8.50 -3.20
CA PRO A 191 22.43 7.69 -4.41
C PRO A 191 23.82 7.75 -5.07
N THR A 192 24.34 6.58 -5.43
CA THR A 192 25.63 6.45 -6.12
C THR A 192 25.47 6.45 -7.64
N ILE A 193 24.26 6.18 -8.13
CA ILE A 193 23.91 6.24 -9.55
C ILE A 193 22.92 7.39 -9.75
N ILE A 194 23.19 8.26 -10.73
CA ILE A 194 22.26 9.32 -11.15
C ILE A 194 21.84 9.09 -12.60
N GLY A 195 20.53 8.90 -12.78
CA GLY A 195 19.90 8.66 -14.08
C GLY A 195 20.11 7.24 -14.60
N ASP A 196 19.30 6.88 -15.58
CA ASP A 196 19.26 5.52 -16.12
C ASP A 196 20.18 5.40 -17.34
N LYS A 197 20.94 4.31 -17.40
CA LYS A 197 21.82 3.98 -18.53
C LYS A 197 21.74 2.48 -18.81
N ILE A 198 21.79 2.14 -20.09
CA ILE A 198 22.00 0.77 -20.53
C ILE A 198 23.49 0.62 -20.81
N SER A 199 24.17 -0.13 -19.95
CA SER A 199 25.59 -0.47 -20.11
C SER A 199 25.74 -1.64 -21.10
N ALA A 200 26.90 -1.71 -21.76
CA ALA A 200 27.25 -2.86 -22.57
C ALA A 200 27.20 -4.15 -21.73
N PRO A 201 26.83 -5.29 -22.33
CA PRO A 201 26.86 -6.55 -21.61
C PRO A 201 28.28 -6.88 -21.17
N ASN A 202 28.43 -7.41 -19.96
CA ASN A 202 29.69 -7.90 -19.43
C ASN A 202 29.61 -9.42 -19.20
N SER A 203 30.78 -10.05 -19.04
CA SER A 203 30.89 -11.50 -18.82
C SER A 203 30.56 -11.94 -17.39
N SER A 204 30.30 -11.01 -16.46
CA SER A 204 30.00 -11.36 -15.07
C SER A 204 28.53 -11.77 -14.89
N THR A 205 28.33 -13.03 -14.53
CA THR A 205 27.02 -13.59 -14.18
C THR A 205 26.65 -13.22 -12.75
N ALA A 206 26.12 -12.01 -12.54
CA ALA A 206 25.50 -11.67 -11.27
C ALA A 206 24.24 -12.55 -11.08
N THR A 207 24.15 -13.23 -9.93
CA THR A 207 22.96 -13.98 -9.52
C THR A 207 22.26 -13.24 -8.39
N THR A 208 20.95 -13.40 -8.31
CA THR A 208 20.14 -12.93 -7.19
C THR A 208 20.68 -13.51 -5.90
N SER A 209 20.88 -12.66 -4.90
CA SER A 209 21.42 -13.03 -3.59
C SER A 209 20.68 -12.28 -2.48
N GLY A 210 20.63 -12.86 -1.29
CA GLY A 210 20.01 -12.24 -0.11
C GLY A 210 18.50 -12.02 -0.21
N THR A 211 17.82 -12.68 -1.16
CA THR A 211 16.35 -12.64 -1.31
C THR A 211 15.71 -13.97 -0.87
N LYS A 212 14.37 -14.00 -0.78
CA LYS A 212 13.62 -15.22 -0.46
C LYS A 212 13.52 -16.23 -1.62
N TYR A 213 14.04 -15.88 -2.81
CA TYR A 213 13.81 -16.62 -4.04
C TYR A 213 14.98 -17.55 -4.43
N GLN A 214 15.98 -17.73 -3.56
CA GLN A 214 17.23 -18.43 -3.88
C GLN A 214 17.03 -19.84 -4.43
N ASN A 215 16.07 -20.57 -3.86
CA ASN A 215 15.80 -21.98 -4.19
C ASN A 215 14.54 -22.15 -5.06
N LEU A 216 14.00 -21.05 -5.60
CA LEU A 216 12.78 -21.09 -6.39
C LEU A 216 13.09 -21.62 -7.80
N MET A 217 12.41 -22.69 -8.21
CA MET A 217 12.62 -23.29 -9.53
C MET A 217 11.28 -23.41 -10.26
N ALA A 218 11.27 -23.07 -11.55
CA ALA A 218 10.07 -23.25 -12.38
C ALA A 218 9.75 -24.73 -12.60
N ALA A 219 8.47 -25.07 -12.76
CA ALA A 219 8.04 -26.45 -13.04
C ALA A 219 8.42 -26.91 -14.46
N ALA A 220 8.59 -25.95 -15.38
CA ALA A 220 8.94 -26.18 -16.78
C ALA A 220 10.01 -25.18 -17.22
N LYS A 221 10.61 -25.42 -18.40
CA LYS A 221 11.56 -24.46 -19.00
C LYS A 221 10.82 -23.15 -19.31
N THR A 222 11.35 -22.04 -18.81
CA THR A 222 10.72 -20.71 -18.92
C THR A 222 11.42 -19.81 -19.92
N ASN A 223 12.71 -20.06 -20.18
CA ASN A 223 13.57 -19.20 -20.96
C ASN A 223 14.66 -20.01 -21.69
N ASN A 224 15.21 -19.42 -22.76
CA ASN A 224 16.47 -19.88 -23.33
C ASN A 224 17.63 -19.24 -22.55
N PRO A 225 18.44 -20.01 -21.78
CA PRO A 225 19.55 -19.47 -21.00
C PRO A 225 20.70 -18.96 -21.87
N ASP A 226 20.82 -19.45 -23.11
CA ASP A 226 21.88 -19.10 -24.05
C ASP A 226 21.57 -17.86 -24.89
N LYS A 227 20.34 -17.30 -24.77
CA LYS A 227 20.00 -16.03 -25.43
C LYS A 227 20.91 -14.94 -24.85
N PRO A 228 21.69 -14.22 -25.69
CA PRO A 228 22.62 -13.22 -25.21
C PRO A 228 21.89 -12.06 -24.53
N VAL A 229 22.51 -11.50 -23.51
CA VAL A 229 22.07 -10.24 -22.91
C VAL A 229 22.63 -9.10 -23.77
N ASP A 230 21.76 -8.24 -24.29
CA ASP A 230 22.11 -7.11 -25.16
C ASP A 230 22.51 -5.87 -24.37
N GLY A 231 22.12 -5.77 -23.09
CA GLY A 231 22.50 -4.65 -22.22
C GLY A 231 22.13 -4.86 -20.76
N ILE A 232 22.80 -4.09 -19.89
CA ILE A 232 22.61 -4.13 -18.43
C ILE A 232 22.03 -2.81 -17.95
N ILE A 233 20.99 -2.88 -17.14
CA ILE A 233 20.26 -1.77 -16.55
C ILE A 233 20.42 -1.87 -15.03
N ASN A 234 21.28 -1.03 -14.46
CA ASN A 234 21.45 -0.97 -13.01
C ASN A 234 20.34 -0.11 -12.40
N MET A 235 19.72 -0.62 -11.35
CA MET A 235 18.61 0.00 -10.64
C MET A 235 18.96 0.09 -9.15
N GLU A 236 19.55 1.21 -8.75
CA GLU A 236 19.76 1.52 -7.34
C GLU A 236 18.45 1.98 -6.71
N LEU A 237 17.97 1.23 -5.73
CA LEU A 237 16.75 1.52 -4.99
C LEU A 237 17.12 2.32 -3.74
N PHE A 238 16.61 3.55 -3.64
CA PHE A 238 16.94 4.46 -2.53
C PHE A 238 15.75 5.36 -2.18
N GLY A 239 15.83 6.01 -1.02
CA GLY A 239 14.90 7.06 -0.64
C GLY A 239 15.31 7.81 0.61
N TYR A 240 14.77 9.00 0.76
CA TYR A 240 14.91 9.81 1.97
C TYR A 240 13.66 9.64 2.81
N MET A 241 13.78 8.88 3.90
CA MET A 241 12.67 8.59 4.79
C MET A 241 12.07 9.89 5.36
N GLU A 242 12.87 10.84 5.86
CA GLU A 242 12.37 12.08 6.47
C GLU A 242 11.48 12.94 5.55
N ARG A 243 11.81 12.99 4.26
CA ARG A 243 11.06 13.76 3.25
C ARG A 243 10.05 12.91 2.50
N PHE A 244 10.00 11.61 2.80
CA PHE A 244 9.21 10.61 2.10
C PHE A 244 9.39 10.67 0.57
N ILE A 245 10.65 10.73 0.11
CA ILE A 245 10.98 10.73 -1.31
C ILE A 245 11.60 9.39 -1.65
N TRP A 246 11.03 8.71 -2.64
CA TRP A 246 11.50 7.40 -3.10
C TRP A 246 11.85 7.49 -4.58
N PHE A 247 12.98 6.90 -4.96
CA PHE A 247 13.49 7.02 -6.33
C PHE A 247 14.36 5.82 -6.72
N ILE A 248 14.57 5.72 -8.02
CA ILE A 248 15.53 4.80 -8.62
C ILE A 248 16.68 5.65 -9.16
N ASN A 249 17.94 5.21 -9.07
CA ASN A 249 19.10 5.90 -9.66
C ASN A 249 19.10 7.42 -9.41
N GLY A 250 18.86 7.84 -8.16
CA GLY A 250 18.86 9.24 -7.74
C GLY A 250 17.80 10.16 -8.33
N LEU A 251 16.89 9.67 -9.18
CA LEU A 251 15.87 10.47 -9.85
C LEU A 251 14.46 9.91 -9.59
N PRO A 252 13.50 10.75 -9.13
CA PRO A 252 12.11 10.35 -9.12
C PRO A 252 11.56 10.26 -10.55
N GLU A 253 10.53 9.43 -10.74
CA GLU A 253 9.95 9.11 -12.05
C GLU A 253 9.61 10.35 -12.88
N TYR A 254 8.96 11.36 -12.28
CA TYR A 254 8.58 12.61 -12.96
C TYR A 254 9.76 13.48 -13.44
N LYS A 255 11.00 13.10 -13.13
CA LYS A 255 12.24 13.70 -13.65
C LYS A 255 13.07 12.73 -14.51
N ALA A 256 12.67 11.47 -14.60
CA ALA A 256 13.39 10.44 -15.33
C ALA A 256 12.89 10.37 -16.79
N ASN A 257 13.82 10.10 -17.72
CA ASN A 257 13.44 9.80 -19.09
C ASN A 257 13.03 8.32 -19.20
N PRO A 258 12.13 7.95 -20.13
CA PRO A 258 11.86 6.55 -20.42
C PRO A 258 13.11 5.79 -20.82
N ILE A 259 13.22 4.53 -20.38
CA ILE A 259 14.36 3.67 -20.68
C ILE A 259 14.09 2.96 -22.02
N PRO A 260 14.91 3.20 -23.07
CA PRO A 260 14.63 2.71 -24.41
C PRO A 260 15.00 1.22 -24.57
N LEU A 261 14.03 0.38 -24.91
CA LEU A 261 14.24 -1.04 -25.23
C LEU A 261 14.16 -1.28 -26.73
N GLU A 262 15.04 -2.14 -27.25
CA GLU A 262 14.96 -2.65 -28.61
C GLU A 262 14.11 -3.93 -28.66
N PRO A 263 13.14 -4.05 -29.58
CA PRO A 263 12.32 -5.26 -29.70
C PRO A 263 13.16 -6.51 -29.95
N GLY A 264 12.75 -7.63 -29.36
CA GLY A 264 13.38 -8.95 -29.49
C GLY A 264 14.66 -9.15 -28.67
N LYS A 265 15.25 -8.07 -28.14
CA LYS A 265 16.47 -8.11 -27.33
C LYS A 265 16.22 -8.62 -25.91
N ARG A 266 17.28 -8.96 -25.19
CA ARG A 266 17.23 -9.29 -23.75
C ARG A 266 18.05 -8.29 -22.95
N TYR A 267 17.44 -7.75 -21.90
CA TYR A 267 18.12 -6.83 -20.99
C TYR A 267 18.21 -7.44 -19.60
N ARG A 268 19.37 -7.29 -18.96
CA ARG A 268 19.56 -7.65 -17.56
C ARG A 268 19.30 -6.45 -16.68
N ILE A 269 18.46 -6.62 -15.67
CA ILE A 269 18.16 -5.62 -14.66
C ILE A 269 18.78 -6.07 -13.35
N ILE A 270 19.58 -5.18 -12.74
CA ILE A 270 20.25 -5.43 -11.46
C ILE A 270 19.68 -4.45 -10.45
N PHE A 271 18.88 -4.96 -9.53
CA PHE A 271 18.35 -4.19 -8.40
C PHE A 271 19.35 -4.21 -7.26
N THR A 272 19.77 -3.05 -6.78
CA THR A 272 20.58 -2.92 -5.57
C THR A 272 19.82 -2.10 -4.56
N ASN A 273 19.42 -2.71 -3.45
CA ASN A 273 18.65 -1.99 -2.43
C ASN A 273 19.54 -1.38 -1.36
N ASN A 274 19.84 -0.09 -1.54
CA ASN A 274 20.63 0.70 -0.62
C ASN A 274 19.77 1.42 0.44
N SER A 275 18.44 1.21 0.41
CA SER A 275 17.51 1.76 1.39
C SER A 275 17.26 0.77 2.54
N MET A 276 16.77 1.30 3.67
CA MET A 276 16.41 0.50 4.86
C MET A 276 15.07 -0.23 4.71
N MET A 277 14.36 -0.04 3.59
CA MET A 277 13.02 -0.60 3.34
C MET A 277 13.09 -1.70 2.30
N ARG A 278 12.22 -2.70 2.44
CA ARG A 278 11.99 -3.70 1.39
C ARG A 278 11.20 -3.07 0.25
N HIS A 279 11.52 -3.38 -1.00
CA HIS A 279 10.82 -2.86 -2.18
C HIS A 279 10.35 -3.99 -3.10
N PRO A 280 9.03 -4.23 -3.24
CA PRO A 280 8.47 -5.10 -4.27
C PRO A 280 8.48 -4.40 -5.62
N MET A 281 9.48 -4.67 -6.45
CA MET A 281 9.62 -4.04 -7.78
C MET A 281 8.78 -4.78 -8.82
N HIS A 282 7.75 -4.13 -9.37
CA HIS A 282 6.78 -4.66 -10.31
C HIS A 282 6.99 -4.10 -11.72
N ILE A 283 6.89 -4.95 -12.74
CA ILE A 283 6.91 -4.55 -14.16
C ILE A 283 5.61 -4.94 -14.86
N HIS A 284 5.07 -4.00 -15.63
CA HIS A 284 3.89 -4.23 -16.45
C HIS A 284 4.30 -4.89 -17.78
N GLY A 285 3.41 -5.72 -18.33
CA GLY A 285 3.54 -6.29 -19.67
C GLY A 285 4.67 -7.30 -19.89
N HIS A 286 5.46 -7.59 -18.86
CA HIS A 286 6.65 -8.45 -18.96
C HIS A 286 6.74 -9.39 -17.77
N TRP A 287 7.54 -10.44 -17.95
CA TRP A 287 8.04 -11.28 -16.88
C TRP A 287 9.52 -10.98 -16.65
N PHE A 288 9.91 -10.86 -15.38
CA PHE A 288 11.28 -11.04 -14.97
C PHE A 288 11.64 -12.52 -14.99
N ILE A 289 12.69 -12.87 -15.72
CA ILE A 289 13.39 -14.14 -15.58
C ILE A 289 14.35 -13.96 -14.41
N LEU A 290 13.97 -14.42 -13.23
CA LEU A 290 14.79 -14.24 -12.03
C LEU A 290 16.04 -15.12 -12.11
N ARG A 291 17.22 -14.49 -12.22
CA ARG A 291 18.50 -15.21 -12.31
C ARG A 291 18.92 -15.67 -10.93
N ASN A 292 18.55 -16.89 -10.56
CA ASN A 292 18.90 -17.50 -9.27
C ASN A 292 19.73 -18.81 -9.39
N GLY A 293 20.09 -19.19 -10.62
CA GLY A 293 21.07 -20.26 -10.87
C GLY A 293 20.48 -21.55 -11.44
N HIS A 294 19.20 -21.56 -11.83
CA HIS A 294 18.52 -22.72 -12.41
C HIS A 294 18.47 -22.69 -13.95
N GLY A 295 19.05 -21.67 -14.59
CA GLY A 295 19.27 -21.63 -16.04
C GLY A 295 17.95 -21.59 -16.81
N ALA A 296 17.67 -22.63 -17.61
CA ALA A 296 16.41 -22.73 -18.36
C ALA A 296 15.17 -22.82 -17.45
N TYR A 297 15.34 -23.15 -16.16
CA TYR A 297 14.28 -23.26 -15.15
C TYR A 297 14.27 -22.08 -14.17
N ASP A 298 15.01 -21.00 -14.45
CA ASP A 298 14.89 -19.75 -13.71
C ASP A 298 13.41 -19.28 -13.71
N PRO A 299 12.82 -18.94 -12.56
CA PRO A 299 11.38 -18.68 -12.45
C PRO A 299 10.98 -17.34 -13.08
N LEU A 300 9.75 -17.29 -13.60
CA LEU A 300 9.12 -16.06 -14.09
C LEU A 300 8.37 -15.36 -12.97
N LEU A 301 8.67 -14.08 -12.73
CA LEU A 301 8.02 -13.24 -11.73
C LEU A 301 7.62 -11.90 -12.36
N HIS A 302 6.50 -11.30 -11.97
CA HIS A 302 6.15 -9.93 -12.37
C HIS A 302 6.48 -8.91 -11.28
N THR A 303 6.75 -9.35 -10.06
CA THR A 303 7.07 -8.53 -8.88
C THR A 303 8.22 -9.18 -8.11
N ILE A 304 9.36 -8.50 -7.96
CA ILE A 304 10.50 -8.99 -7.18
C ILE A 304 10.63 -8.19 -5.89
N SER A 305 10.43 -8.82 -4.74
CA SER A 305 10.68 -8.21 -3.44
C SER A 305 12.17 -8.18 -3.13
N VAL A 306 12.76 -6.98 -3.12
CA VAL A 306 14.17 -6.74 -2.81
C VAL A 306 14.30 -6.26 -1.36
N PRO A 307 14.79 -7.11 -0.42
CA PRO A 307 15.05 -6.70 0.96
C PRO A 307 16.13 -5.60 1.05
N PRO A 308 16.22 -4.90 2.18
CA PRO A 308 17.35 -4.01 2.48
C PRO A 308 18.69 -4.75 2.33
N GLY A 309 19.64 -4.14 1.62
CA GLY A 309 21.02 -4.64 1.47
C GLY A 309 21.15 -5.81 0.50
N ALA A 310 20.04 -6.22 -0.13
CA ALA A 310 20.03 -7.31 -1.09
C ALA A 310 20.22 -6.82 -2.54
N THR A 311 20.71 -7.73 -3.38
CA THR A 311 20.76 -7.56 -4.83
C THR A 311 19.90 -8.62 -5.51
N ALA A 312 18.96 -8.17 -6.33
CA ALA A 312 18.16 -9.06 -7.18
C ALA A 312 18.55 -8.85 -8.64
N VAL A 313 18.77 -9.95 -9.37
CA VAL A 313 19.17 -9.93 -10.77
C VAL A 313 18.10 -10.65 -11.58
N ALA A 314 17.57 -9.97 -12.58
CA ALA A 314 16.55 -10.53 -13.45
C ALA A 314 16.79 -10.11 -14.89
N ASP A 315 16.47 -10.99 -15.83
CA ASP A 315 16.48 -10.66 -17.25
C ASP A 315 15.04 -10.38 -17.73
N ILE A 316 14.87 -9.45 -18.66
CA ILE A 316 13.62 -9.23 -19.38
C ILE A 316 13.84 -9.49 -20.87
N ASP A 317 12.93 -10.23 -21.48
CA ASP A 317 12.85 -10.32 -22.93
C ASP A 317 11.96 -9.18 -23.43
N ALA A 318 12.48 -8.35 -24.35
CA ALA A 318 11.74 -7.25 -24.93
C ALA A 318 10.80 -7.75 -26.04
N ASP A 319 9.83 -8.60 -25.68
CA ASP A 319 8.91 -9.28 -26.58
C ASP A 319 7.51 -8.62 -26.68
N ALA A 320 7.34 -7.45 -26.04
CA ALA A 320 6.13 -6.64 -26.09
C ALA A 320 6.28 -5.41 -27.02
N SER A 321 5.30 -4.50 -26.99
CA SER A 321 5.34 -3.21 -27.70
C SER A 321 4.76 -2.10 -26.84
N GLY A 322 5.13 -0.84 -27.11
CA GLY A 322 4.54 0.32 -26.44
C GLY A 322 5.40 0.88 -25.30
N GLN A 323 4.72 1.44 -24.29
CA GLN A 323 5.31 1.91 -23.05
C GLN A 323 4.77 1.08 -21.90
N TRP A 324 5.66 0.70 -20.98
CA TRP A 324 5.33 -0.17 -19.86
C TRP A 324 5.83 0.43 -18.57
N PHE A 325 4.93 0.51 -17.60
CA PHE A 325 5.23 1.05 -16.30
C PHE A 325 6.01 0.04 -15.46
N PHE A 326 7.01 0.53 -14.72
CA PHE A 326 7.84 -0.25 -13.82
C PHE A 326 7.97 0.51 -12.51
N HIS A 327 7.58 -0.08 -11.38
CA HIS A 327 7.52 0.67 -10.13
C HIS A 327 7.66 -0.19 -8.88
N CYS A 328 7.95 0.44 -7.75
CA CYS A 328 7.78 -0.19 -6.45
C CYS A 328 6.29 -0.35 -6.17
N HIS A 329 5.85 -1.54 -5.78
CA HIS A 329 4.45 -1.86 -5.53
C HIS A 329 4.01 -1.52 -4.09
N HIS A 330 4.89 -0.90 -3.29
CA HIS A 330 4.43 -0.05 -2.19
C HIS A 330 3.78 1.19 -2.80
N LEU A 331 2.47 1.32 -2.66
CA LEU A 331 1.65 2.31 -3.33
C LEU A 331 2.19 3.73 -3.17
N TYR A 332 2.57 4.10 -1.94
CA TYR A 332 3.10 5.44 -1.67
C TYR A 332 4.53 5.64 -2.15
N HIS A 333 5.35 4.57 -2.26
CA HIS A 333 6.68 4.68 -2.86
C HIS A 333 6.58 4.94 -4.37
N MET A 334 5.69 4.24 -5.07
CA MET A 334 5.36 4.50 -6.48
C MET A 334 5.00 5.97 -6.68
N MET A 335 4.07 6.47 -5.87
CA MET A 335 3.56 7.85 -6.00
C MET A 335 4.58 8.91 -5.63
N ALA A 336 5.50 8.62 -4.71
CA ALA A 336 6.61 9.52 -4.40
C ALA A 336 7.69 9.57 -5.49
N GLY A 337 7.62 8.68 -6.50
CA GLY A 337 8.51 8.70 -7.67
C GLY A 337 9.39 7.45 -7.83
N MET A 338 9.18 6.37 -7.07
CA MET A 338 9.94 5.13 -7.22
C MET A 338 9.43 4.27 -8.38
N ALA A 339 9.51 4.85 -9.57
CA ALA A 339 9.00 4.28 -10.81
C ALA A 339 9.83 4.71 -12.02
N ARG A 340 9.61 4.02 -13.13
CA ARG A 340 10.14 4.27 -14.48
C ARG A 340 9.14 3.84 -15.52
N THR A 341 9.37 4.35 -16.72
CA THR A 341 8.71 3.87 -17.94
C THR A 341 9.75 3.19 -18.82
N PHE A 342 9.52 1.92 -19.18
CA PHE A 342 10.24 1.28 -20.29
C PHE A 342 9.52 1.61 -21.59
N GLN A 343 10.27 2.05 -22.60
CA GLN A 343 9.72 2.46 -23.89
C GLN A 343 10.40 1.74 -25.03
N TYR A 344 9.62 1.10 -25.90
CA TYR A 344 10.17 0.46 -27.09
C TYR A 344 10.60 1.50 -28.14
N LYS A 345 11.82 1.36 -28.70
CA LYS A 345 12.37 2.28 -29.71
C LYS A 345 11.52 2.38 -30.97
N THR A 346 10.85 1.30 -31.36
CA THR A 346 9.91 1.30 -32.49
C THR A 346 8.83 2.36 -32.33
N LEU A 347 8.31 2.59 -31.12
CA LEU A 347 7.34 3.66 -30.88
C LEU A 347 7.94 5.04 -31.11
N ILE A 348 9.20 5.25 -30.72
CA ILE A 348 9.91 6.52 -30.93
C ILE A 348 10.11 6.78 -32.43
N GLU A 349 10.54 5.76 -33.17
CA GLU A 349 10.75 5.83 -34.61
C GLU A 349 9.44 6.08 -35.37
N LEU A 350 8.33 5.46 -34.93
CA LEU A 350 6.98 5.67 -35.47
C LEU A 350 6.52 7.12 -35.30
N VAL A 351 6.67 7.67 -34.08
CA VAL A 351 6.30 9.06 -33.77
C VAL A 351 7.14 10.06 -34.58
N LYS A 352 8.40 9.73 -34.84
CA LYS A 352 9.29 10.55 -35.68
C LYS A 352 9.06 10.38 -37.19
N GLY A 353 8.13 9.51 -37.61
CA GLY A 353 7.88 9.21 -39.02
C GLY A 353 9.04 8.48 -39.72
N GLN A 354 9.98 7.91 -38.95
CA GLN A 354 11.17 7.22 -39.47
C GLN A 354 10.84 5.79 -39.91
N VAL A 355 9.83 5.19 -39.32
CA VAL A 355 9.28 3.88 -39.69
C VAL A 355 7.77 3.98 -39.81
N LYS A 356 7.16 3.14 -40.66
CA LYS A 356 5.70 2.98 -40.72
C LYS A 356 5.28 1.87 -39.75
N PRO A 357 4.06 1.92 -39.17
CA PRO A 357 3.55 0.82 -38.35
C PRO A 357 3.64 -0.48 -39.15
N ALA A 358 4.37 -1.47 -38.63
CA ALA A 358 4.43 -2.77 -39.27
C ALA A 358 3.08 -3.46 -39.13
N HIS A 359 2.59 -4.10 -40.21
CA HIS A 359 1.76 -5.28 -40.03
C HIS A 359 2.66 -6.35 -39.38
N TYR A 360 2.18 -7.01 -38.31
CA TYR A 360 2.88 -7.98 -37.47
C TYR A 360 4.21 -8.50 -38.04
N VAL A 361 5.34 -8.09 -37.44
CA VAL A 361 6.70 -8.40 -37.92
C VAL A 361 6.99 -9.91 -37.92
N ALA A 362 6.44 -10.65 -36.95
CA ALA A 362 6.40 -12.11 -36.91
C ALA A 362 5.35 -12.56 -35.88
N LEU A 363 4.52 -13.57 -36.21
CA LEU A 363 3.76 -14.32 -35.20
C LEU A 363 4.73 -15.27 -34.49
N GLN A 364 5.11 -14.94 -33.26
CA GLN A 364 5.73 -15.92 -32.38
C GLN A 364 4.64 -16.87 -31.87
N PRO A 365 4.92 -18.17 -31.69
CA PRO A 365 4.01 -19.05 -30.97
C PRO A 365 3.68 -18.40 -29.64
N TYR A 366 2.39 -18.20 -29.35
CA TYR A 366 1.94 -17.73 -28.05
C TYR A 366 2.25 -18.83 -27.03
N VAL A 367 3.45 -18.80 -26.46
CA VAL A 367 3.72 -19.49 -25.21
C VAL A 367 2.97 -18.67 -24.18
N ASN A 368 1.97 -19.27 -23.51
CA ASN A 368 1.09 -18.61 -22.55
C ASN A 368 1.89 -18.00 -21.39
N ARG A 369 2.48 -16.84 -21.64
CA ARG A 369 2.95 -15.85 -20.69
C ARG A 369 1.82 -14.86 -20.66
N ALA A 370 0.87 -15.02 -19.73
CA ALA A 370 -0.30 -14.17 -19.66
C ALA A 370 0.14 -12.70 -19.50
N ILE A 371 0.22 -11.96 -20.61
CA ILE A 371 0.40 -10.52 -20.64
C ILE A 371 -1.02 -9.97 -20.53
N VAL A 372 -1.41 -9.56 -19.33
CA VAL A 372 -2.65 -8.81 -19.15
C VAL A 372 -2.40 -7.43 -19.76
N ARG A 373 -3.13 -7.14 -20.84
CA ARG A 373 -3.25 -5.80 -21.38
C ARG A 373 -4.04 -4.96 -20.38
N GLU A 374 -3.41 -3.92 -19.83
CA GLU A 374 -3.99 -3.04 -18.82
C GLU A 374 -5.00 -2.04 -19.43
N ASP A 375 -5.03 -1.94 -20.76
CA ASP A 375 -5.90 -1.07 -21.56
C ASP A 375 -7.35 -1.58 -21.71
N GLU A 376 -7.67 -2.78 -21.22
CA GLU A 376 -9.04 -3.29 -21.18
C GLU A 376 -9.57 -3.34 -19.75
N THR A 377 -9.99 -2.19 -19.22
CA THR A 377 -11.01 -2.13 -18.16
C THR A 377 -12.39 -2.47 -18.74
N MET A 378 -12.52 -3.61 -19.41
CA MET A 378 -13.84 -4.20 -19.62
C MET A 378 -14.14 -5.08 -18.42
N PRO A 379 -15.12 -4.72 -17.56
CA PRO A 379 -15.65 -5.68 -16.62
C PRO A 379 -16.06 -6.91 -17.44
N ILE A 380 -15.51 -8.08 -17.08
CA ILE A 380 -15.87 -9.35 -17.71
C ILE A 380 -17.39 -9.39 -17.74
N ASN A 381 -17.95 -9.55 -18.94
CA ASN A 381 -19.40 -9.60 -19.09
C ASN A 381 -19.96 -10.68 -18.13
N PRO A 382 -20.80 -10.33 -17.14
CA PRO A 382 -21.25 -11.27 -16.12
C PRO A 382 -21.96 -12.50 -16.68
N SER A 383 -22.56 -12.38 -17.86
CA SER A 383 -23.18 -13.51 -18.59
C SER A 383 -22.19 -14.55 -19.10
N LEU A 384 -20.90 -14.24 -19.15
CA LEU A 384 -19.83 -15.18 -19.51
C LEU A 384 -19.33 -15.99 -18.31
N VAL A 385 -19.82 -15.70 -17.10
CA VAL A 385 -19.37 -16.36 -15.88
C VAL A 385 -20.50 -17.25 -15.36
N TYR A 386 -20.45 -18.54 -15.69
CA TYR A 386 -21.47 -19.53 -15.28
C TYR A 386 -21.55 -19.72 -13.75
N HIS A 387 -20.48 -19.38 -13.03
CA HIS A 387 -20.41 -19.33 -11.57
C HIS A 387 -19.48 -18.19 -11.14
N PRO A 388 -19.95 -16.94 -11.00
CA PRO A 388 -19.10 -15.86 -10.53
C PRO A 388 -18.74 -16.13 -9.06
N LEU A 389 -17.56 -16.70 -8.85
CA LEU A 389 -16.84 -16.63 -7.57
C LEU A 389 -16.14 -15.27 -7.40
N GLY A 390 -16.40 -14.30 -8.29
CA GLY A 390 -16.12 -12.90 -8.02
C GLY A 390 -17.05 -12.44 -6.91
N HIS A 391 -16.49 -11.88 -5.85
CA HIS A 391 -17.23 -11.25 -4.76
C HIS A 391 -18.42 -10.48 -5.33
N HIS A 392 -19.66 -10.84 -4.97
CA HIS A 392 -20.77 -9.91 -5.13
C HIS A 392 -20.31 -8.57 -4.58
N GLN A 393 -20.63 -7.45 -5.25
CA GLN A 393 -20.39 -6.12 -4.68
C GLN A 393 -20.99 -6.14 -3.27
N GLY A 394 -20.13 -6.26 -2.27
CA GLY A 394 -20.54 -6.41 -0.90
C GLY A 394 -21.16 -5.09 -0.46
N LEU A 395 -22.20 -5.14 0.35
CA LEU A 395 -22.55 -3.96 1.12
C LEU A 395 -21.45 -3.79 2.18
N TYR A 396 -20.54 -2.86 1.94
CA TYR A 396 -19.51 -2.49 2.90
C TYR A 396 -20.02 -1.34 3.75
N SER A 397 -19.74 -1.40 5.04
CA SER A 397 -19.92 -0.31 5.99
C SER A 397 -18.58 0.03 6.61
N ALA A 398 -18.27 1.32 6.72
CA ALA A 398 -17.19 1.81 7.55
C ALA A 398 -17.73 2.96 8.40
N ASN A 399 -17.61 2.85 9.71
CA ASN A 399 -18.09 3.87 10.64
C ASN A 399 -16.94 4.44 11.46
N PHE A 400 -16.91 5.75 11.55
CA PHE A 400 -16.03 6.53 12.39
C PHE A 400 -16.88 7.36 13.35
N VAL A 401 -16.54 7.34 14.63
CA VAL A 401 -17.19 8.14 15.68
C VAL A 401 -16.12 8.77 16.55
N ASP A 402 -16.11 10.09 16.66
CA ASP A 402 -15.45 10.81 17.74
C ASP A 402 -16.48 11.26 18.75
N VAL A 403 -16.17 11.10 20.02
CA VAL A 403 -16.93 11.68 21.13
C VAL A 403 -15.96 12.39 22.07
N GLY A 404 -16.26 13.62 22.41
CA GLY A 404 -15.42 14.46 23.26
C GLY A 404 -16.22 15.33 24.22
N GLU A 405 -15.55 15.81 25.25
CA GLU A 405 -16.09 16.77 26.21
C GLU A 405 -15.11 17.94 26.37
N ASP A 406 -15.63 19.17 26.27
CA ASP A 406 -14.96 20.38 26.73
C ASP A 406 -15.45 20.68 28.16
N PRO A 407 -14.65 20.37 29.19
CA PRO A 407 -15.04 20.56 30.58
C PRO A 407 -15.07 22.04 31.01
N PHE A 408 -14.47 22.95 30.23
CA PHE A 408 -14.42 24.37 30.55
C PHE A 408 -15.68 25.11 30.11
N HIS A 409 -16.31 24.62 29.04
CA HIS A 409 -17.56 25.17 28.50
C HIS A 409 -18.77 24.26 28.77
N ASN A 410 -18.54 23.05 29.30
CA ASN A 410 -19.58 22.04 29.57
C ASN A 410 -20.34 21.64 28.29
N ILE A 411 -19.59 21.41 27.21
CA ILE A 411 -20.07 21.03 25.88
C ILE A 411 -19.59 19.61 25.57
N GLN A 412 -20.47 18.79 25.03
CA GLN A 412 -20.12 17.48 24.46
C GLN A 412 -20.09 17.61 22.95
N GLU A 413 -19.04 17.08 22.33
CA GLU A 413 -18.84 17.13 20.88
C GLU A 413 -18.93 15.70 20.32
N MET A 414 -19.59 15.57 19.17
CA MET A 414 -19.66 14.30 18.45
C MET A 414 -19.44 14.53 16.95
N THR A 415 -18.49 13.79 16.39
CA THR A 415 -18.31 13.67 14.94
C THR A 415 -18.62 12.23 14.54
N PHE A 416 -19.45 12.04 13.52
CA PHE A 416 -19.74 10.71 12.98
C PHE A 416 -19.64 10.70 11.47
N LYS A 417 -18.99 9.69 10.92
CA LYS A 417 -18.92 9.41 9.50
C LYS A 417 -19.23 7.95 9.22
N GLY A 418 -20.30 7.70 8.49
CA GLY A 418 -20.69 6.37 8.02
C GLY A 418 -20.69 6.30 6.50
N LEU A 419 -19.97 5.33 5.94
CA LEU A 419 -19.93 5.05 4.50
C LEU A 419 -20.55 3.68 4.23
N TYR A 420 -21.63 3.64 3.44
CA TYR A 420 -22.42 2.44 3.20
C TYR A 420 -22.59 2.18 1.70
N GLY A 421 -22.07 1.07 1.18
CA GLY A 421 -22.25 0.73 -0.24
C GLY A 421 -21.17 -0.19 -0.81
N GLY A 422 -21.22 -0.39 -2.12
CA GLY A 422 -20.23 -1.17 -2.88
C GLY A 422 -18.88 -0.46 -2.99
N ASP A 423 -17.91 -1.05 -3.70
CA ASP A 423 -16.52 -0.57 -3.72
C ASP A 423 -16.36 0.88 -4.21
N TYR A 424 -17.10 1.25 -5.26
CA TYR A 424 -17.00 2.57 -5.91
C TYR A 424 -18.16 3.52 -5.61
N HIS A 425 -19.23 3.03 -5.00
CA HIS A 425 -20.48 3.77 -4.84
C HIS A 425 -20.96 3.61 -3.39
N LYS A 426 -20.94 4.70 -2.63
CA LYS A 426 -21.31 4.69 -1.21
C LYS A 426 -22.28 5.82 -0.89
N LEU A 427 -23.14 5.59 0.08
CA LEU A 427 -23.89 6.62 0.78
C LEU A 427 -23.08 7.05 1.99
N GLU A 428 -22.70 8.32 2.01
CA GLU A 428 -22.02 8.98 3.11
C GLU A 428 -23.04 9.67 4.00
N PHE A 429 -22.97 9.37 5.30
CA PHE A 429 -23.57 10.16 6.36
C PHE A 429 -22.45 10.77 7.18
N LEU A 430 -22.35 12.10 7.18
CA LEU A 430 -21.32 12.81 7.92
C LEU A 430 -21.98 13.87 8.79
N THR A 431 -21.63 13.87 10.07
CA THR A 431 -21.92 14.97 10.98
C THR A 431 -20.61 15.41 11.62
N GLU A 432 -20.31 16.70 11.49
CA GLU A 432 -19.08 17.31 12.00
C GLU A 432 -19.38 18.15 13.22
N ASP A 433 -18.72 17.81 14.32
CA ASP A 433 -18.67 18.53 15.59
C ASP A 433 -20.06 18.95 16.07
N ALA A 434 -20.98 17.98 16.10
CA ALA A 434 -22.29 18.20 16.69
C ALA A 434 -22.12 18.49 18.18
N GLU A 435 -22.51 19.70 18.58
CA GLU A 435 -22.41 20.16 19.96
C GLU A 435 -23.70 19.82 20.72
N ILE A 436 -23.54 19.19 21.87
CA ILE A 436 -24.60 18.79 22.77
C ILE A 436 -24.35 19.44 24.12
N ASN A 437 -25.29 20.28 24.56
CA ASN A 437 -25.25 20.95 25.84
C ASN A 437 -26.45 20.51 26.67
N LYS A 438 -26.21 19.92 27.84
CA LYS A 438 -27.25 19.40 28.76
C LYS A 438 -28.29 18.50 28.05
N GLY A 439 -27.86 17.73 27.06
CA GLY A 439 -28.70 16.79 26.31
C GLY A 439 -29.54 17.42 25.18
N ALA A 440 -29.41 18.73 24.92
CA ALA A 440 -29.97 19.38 23.75
C ALA A 440 -28.87 19.56 22.69
N ILE A 441 -29.20 19.23 21.43
CA ILE A 441 -28.31 19.52 20.30
C ILE A 441 -28.32 21.04 20.08
N GLU A 442 -27.17 21.67 20.18
CA GLU A 442 -27.01 23.11 19.98
C GLU A 442 -26.52 23.43 18.56
N ASN A 443 -25.74 22.53 17.96
CA ASN A 443 -25.20 22.65 16.61
C ASN A 443 -25.22 21.28 15.91
N ALA A 444 -25.69 21.21 14.67
CA ALA A 444 -25.57 20.01 13.83
C ALA A 444 -25.48 20.37 12.35
N ASP A 445 -24.33 20.05 11.75
CA ASP A 445 -24.10 20.11 10.31
C ASP A 445 -24.05 18.67 9.77
N ILE A 446 -25.04 18.27 8.96
CA ILE A 446 -25.22 16.88 8.53
C ILE A 446 -25.22 16.78 7.01
N ASP A 447 -24.22 16.11 6.44
CA ASP A 447 -24.13 15.74 5.04
C ASP A 447 -24.73 14.35 4.79
N VAL A 448 -25.59 14.24 3.78
CA VAL A 448 -26.08 12.99 3.23
C VAL A 448 -25.73 12.96 1.74
N PHE A 449 -24.55 12.42 1.44
CA PHE A 449 -23.96 12.51 0.11
C PHE A 449 -23.84 11.13 -0.55
N TYR A 450 -24.09 11.08 -1.85
CA TYR A 450 -23.58 10.01 -2.68
C TYR A 450 -22.08 10.25 -2.90
N TRP A 451 -21.28 9.23 -2.64
CA TRP A 451 -19.83 9.24 -2.69
C TRP A 451 -19.36 8.27 -3.77
N HIS A 452 -18.45 8.73 -4.64
CA HIS A 452 -17.93 7.97 -5.77
C HIS A 452 -16.41 8.07 -5.88
N LEU A 453 -15.73 6.93 -5.79
CA LEU A 453 -14.28 6.83 -5.94
C LEU A 453 -13.87 7.05 -7.40
N ILE A 454 -13.11 8.10 -7.69
CA ILE A 454 -12.62 8.44 -9.04
C ILE A 454 -11.16 8.04 -9.26
N SER A 455 -10.41 7.84 -8.18
CA SER A 455 -9.06 7.27 -8.19
C SER A 455 -8.78 6.63 -6.83
N GLN A 456 -7.67 5.92 -6.70
CA GLN A 456 -7.26 5.30 -5.43
C GLN A 456 -7.16 6.25 -4.22
N PHE A 457 -7.08 7.57 -4.43
CA PHE A 457 -6.96 8.57 -3.35
C PHE A 457 -8.06 9.62 -3.34
N TRP A 458 -8.88 9.69 -4.39
CA TRP A 458 -9.83 10.78 -4.57
C TRP A 458 -11.21 10.24 -4.87
N ALA A 459 -12.19 10.85 -4.23
CA ALA A 459 -13.60 10.62 -4.47
C ALA A 459 -14.32 11.95 -4.67
N VAL A 460 -15.33 11.93 -5.52
CA VAL A 460 -16.29 13.01 -5.64
C VAL A 460 -17.54 12.66 -4.85
N LYS A 461 -18.18 13.66 -4.28
CA LYS A 461 -19.40 13.49 -3.51
C LYS A 461 -20.43 14.55 -3.84
N GLY A 462 -21.70 14.22 -3.68
CA GLY A 462 -22.79 15.14 -3.92
C GLY A 462 -24.10 14.67 -3.32
N GLY A 463 -24.91 15.62 -2.88
CA GLY A 463 -26.18 15.33 -2.23
C GLY A 463 -26.75 16.55 -1.53
N ILE A 464 -27.21 16.35 -0.31
CA ILE A 464 -27.87 17.38 0.48
C ILE A 464 -27.20 17.51 1.85
N ASN A 465 -27.27 18.72 2.38
CA ASN A 465 -26.78 19.05 3.69
C ASN A 465 -27.89 19.69 4.51
N TYR A 466 -28.03 19.25 5.76
CA TYR A 466 -28.92 19.82 6.77
C TYR A 466 -28.09 20.66 7.74
N PHE A 467 -28.37 21.95 7.77
CA PHE A 467 -27.64 22.90 8.61
C PHE A 467 -28.53 23.37 9.76
N TYR A 468 -28.18 22.97 10.98
CA TYR A 468 -28.87 23.36 12.21
C TYR A 468 -27.93 24.13 13.13
N ARG A 469 -28.20 25.45 13.23
CA ARG A 469 -27.39 26.47 13.90
C ARG A 469 -25.99 26.66 13.27
N PRO A 470 -25.42 27.88 13.33
CA PRO A 470 -25.93 29.07 14.03
C PRO A 470 -27.11 29.77 13.31
N ALA A 471 -27.55 29.26 12.14
CA ALA A 471 -28.79 29.69 11.51
C ALA A 471 -30.02 29.60 12.45
N LYS A 472 -30.81 30.70 12.51
CA LYS A 472 -32.03 30.79 13.35
C LYS A 472 -33.10 29.76 12.99
N THR A 473 -33.18 29.39 11.71
CA THR A 473 -34.09 28.36 11.20
C THR A 473 -33.25 27.34 10.44
N PRO A 474 -33.29 26.04 10.81
CA PRO A 474 -32.60 25.02 10.05
C PRO A 474 -33.05 24.99 8.59
N TYR A 475 -32.13 24.66 7.70
CA TYR A 475 -32.40 24.60 6.27
C TYR A 475 -31.61 23.50 5.58
N TRP A 476 -32.10 23.11 4.40
CA TRP A 476 -31.43 22.18 3.52
C TRP A 476 -30.74 22.94 2.39
N GLN A 477 -29.55 22.48 2.01
CA GLN A 477 -28.81 23.04 0.89
C GLN A 477 -28.23 21.89 0.03
N PRO A 478 -28.32 21.97 -1.31
CA PRO A 478 -27.57 21.06 -2.17
C PRO A 478 -26.07 21.28 -1.97
N GLY A 479 -25.33 20.18 -2.02
CA GLY A 479 -23.89 20.17 -1.85
C GLY A 479 -23.19 19.27 -2.85
N ILE A 480 -21.97 19.64 -3.19
CA ILE A 480 -21.01 18.82 -3.93
C ILE A 480 -19.67 18.89 -3.21
N GLY A 481 -18.81 17.91 -3.37
CA GLY A 481 -17.50 17.92 -2.75
C GLY A 481 -16.52 17.00 -3.43
N ILE A 482 -15.27 17.17 -3.03
CA ILE A 482 -14.17 16.27 -3.32
C ILE A 482 -13.49 15.92 -2.01
N GLU A 483 -13.20 14.65 -1.83
CA GLU A 483 -12.53 14.14 -0.67
C GLU A 483 -11.37 13.26 -1.11
N GLY A 484 -10.26 13.31 -0.38
CA GLY A 484 -9.14 12.46 -0.66
C GLY A 484 -7.89 12.80 0.12
N VAL A 485 -6.80 12.14 -0.26
CA VAL A 485 -5.49 12.38 0.33
C VAL A 485 -4.57 12.97 -0.73
N MET A 486 -4.13 14.21 -0.52
CA MET A 486 -3.14 14.86 -1.39
C MET A 486 -1.70 14.46 -1.00
N PRO A 487 -0.67 14.81 -1.81
CA PRO A 487 0.72 14.52 -1.48
C PRO A 487 1.08 14.97 -0.05
N TYR A 488 2.04 14.27 0.57
CA TYR A 488 2.42 14.44 1.98
C TYR A 488 1.37 14.00 3.01
N PHE A 489 0.39 13.19 2.59
CA PHE A 489 -0.63 12.58 3.45
C PHE A 489 -1.53 13.62 4.13
N ILE A 490 -1.89 14.65 3.39
CA ILE A 490 -2.82 15.66 3.89
C ILE A 490 -4.22 15.22 3.50
N ASP A 491 -5.00 14.84 4.50
CA ASP A 491 -6.41 14.55 4.39
C ASP A 491 -7.14 15.83 3.97
N THR A 492 -7.96 15.71 2.93
CA THR A 492 -8.58 16.82 2.23
C THR A 492 -10.06 16.53 2.07
N ASN A 493 -10.90 17.38 2.67
CA ASN A 493 -12.35 17.34 2.51
C ASN A 493 -12.82 18.74 2.10
N VAL A 494 -13.20 18.89 0.84
CA VAL A 494 -13.66 20.17 0.29
C VAL A 494 -15.11 20.03 -0.16
N ARG A 495 -15.99 20.86 0.38
CA ARG A 495 -17.43 20.84 0.13
C ARG A 495 -17.94 22.21 -0.27
N GLY A 496 -18.66 22.26 -1.39
CA GLY A 496 -19.37 23.43 -1.86
C GLY A 496 -20.87 23.26 -1.65
N TYR A 497 -21.52 24.30 -1.12
CA TYR A 497 -22.97 24.32 -0.93
C TYR A 497 -23.59 25.55 -1.59
N PHE A 498 -24.86 25.45 -1.96
CA PHE A 498 -25.59 26.59 -2.52
C PHE A 498 -26.88 26.86 -1.76
N TYR A 499 -27.05 28.08 -1.25
CA TYR A 499 -28.25 28.46 -0.53
C TYR A 499 -28.62 29.94 -0.76
N LYS A 500 -29.87 30.19 -1.15
CA LYS A 500 -30.44 31.54 -1.41
C LYS A 500 -29.53 32.47 -2.24
N GLY A 501 -28.90 31.92 -3.28
CA GLY A 501 -28.03 32.68 -4.19
C GLY A 501 -26.60 32.93 -3.64
N SER A 502 -26.24 32.32 -2.52
CA SER A 502 -24.87 32.29 -2.00
C SER A 502 -24.25 30.91 -2.21
N ALA A 503 -23.03 30.88 -2.74
CA ALA A 503 -22.22 29.68 -2.80
C ALA A 503 -21.27 29.70 -1.60
N LYS A 504 -21.35 28.67 -0.74
CA LYS A 504 -20.50 28.45 0.44
C LYS A 504 -19.45 27.40 0.07
N LEU A 505 -18.20 27.63 0.45
CA LEU A 505 -17.09 26.69 0.31
C LEU A 505 -16.55 26.39 1.71
N ASP A 506 -16.56 25.11 2.07
CA ASP A 506 -16.00 24.56 3.29
C ASP A 506 -14.79 23.70 2.91
N MET A 507 -13.62 24.06 3.41
CA MET A 507 -12.36 23.36 3.11
C MET A 507 -11.73 22.93 4.41
N GLU A 508 -11.55 21.63 4.57
CA GLU A 508 -10.84 21.01 5.69
C GLU A 508 -9.60 20.31 5.18
N LEU A 509 -8.46 20.66 5.78
CA LEU A 509 -7.16 20.07 5.50
C LEU A 509 -6.57 19.61 6.83
N SER A 510 -6.20 18.34 6.95
CA SER A 510 -5.57 17.83 8.17
C SER A 510 -4.43 16.85 7.88
N ARG A 511 -3.48 16.75 8.81
CA ARG A 511 -2.33 15.85 8.68
C ARG A 511 -1.97 15.22 10.00
N ASP A 512 -1.92 13.89 10.00
CA ASP A 512 -1.49 13.08 11.13
C ASP A 512 0.01 12.79 11.07
N THR A 513 0.73 13.24 12.09
CA THR A 513 2.17 13.00 12.26
C THR A 513 2.39 12.08 13.44
N LEU A 514 2.99 10.91 13.21
CA LEU A 514 3.40 10.02 14.30
C LEU A 514 4.68 10.55 14.94
N LEU A 515 4.68 10.71 16.26
CA LEU A 515 5.84 11.12 17.03
C LEU A 515 6.50 9.96 17.78
N ALA A 516 5.73 8.95 18.18
CA ALA A 516 6.22 7.72 18.81
C ALA A 516 5.27 6.55 18.50
N ASN A 517 5.63 5.30 18.83
CA ASN A 517 4.91 4.06 18.45
C ASN A 517 3.38 4.18 18.27
N ASN A 518 2.68 4.74 19.28
CA ASN A 518 1.23 4.92 19.29
C ASN A 518 0.80 6.38 19.52
N PHE A 519 1.72 7.33 19.52
CA PHE A 519 1.41 8.74 19.80
C PHE A 519 1.51 9.58 18.53
N LEU A 520 0.41 10.19 18.13
CA LEU A 520 0.26 10.99 16.93
C LEU A 520 -0.17 12.41 17.29
N ILE A 521 0.14 13.37 16.43
CA ILE A 521 -0.42 14.72 16.46
C ILE A 521 -1.07 14.99 15.11
N ARG A 522 -2.37 15.30 15.14
CA ARG A 522 -3.12 15.87 14.03
C ARG A 522 -2.98 17.38 14.04
N LEU A 523 -2.56 17.95 12.92
CA LEU A 523 -2.65 19.38 12.67
C LEU A 523 -3.72 19.60 11.61
N GLY A 524 -4.68 20.47 11.88
CA GLY A 524 -5.82 20.72 10.99
C GLY A 524 -6.08 22.20 10.78
N ILE A 525 -6.60 22.54 9.60
CA ILE A 525 -7.13 23.85 9.26
C ILE A 525 -8.46 23.64 8.56
N ARG A 526 -9.52 24.29 9.05
CA ARG A 526 -10.81 24.38 8.36
C ARG A 526 -11.14 25.84 8.03
N SER A 527 -11.66 26.08 6.85
CA SER A 527 -12.02 27.42 6.38
C SER A 527 -13.39 27.43 5.72
N ILE A 528 -14.21 28.43 6.07
CA ILE A 528 -15.53 28.62 5.47
C ILE A 528 -15.57 29.98 4.76
N LEU A 529 -15.87 29.96 3.47
CA LEU A 529 -16.02 31.15 2.63
C LEU A 529 -17.40 31.16 1.97
N ALA A 530 -17.96 32.32 1.67
CA ALA A 530 -19.16 32.39 0.86
C ALA A 530 -19.21 33.63 -0.04
N THR A 531 -19.92 33.53 -1.16
CA THR A 531 -19.96 34.60 -2.16
C THR A 531 -20.87 35.75 -1.78
N LYS A 532 -21.93 35.49 -1.01
CA LYS A 532 -22.96 36.48 -0.67
C LYS A 532 -23.44 36.36 0.77
N THR A 533 -23.70 37.50 1.40
CA THR A 533 -24.31 37.55 2.73
C THR A 533 -25.77 37.14 2.69
N VAL A 534 -26.15 36.15 3.50
CA VAL A 534 -27.53 35.69 3.71
C VAL A 534 -27.80 35.72 5.22
N ALA A 535 -28.27 36.86 5.72
CA ALA A 535 -28.43 37.08 7.16
C ALA A 535 -29.40 36.09 7.84
N SER A 536 -30.44 35.62 7.13
CA SER A 536 -31.37 34.61 7.68
C SER A 536 -30.72 33.25 7.94
N ALA A 537 -29.58 32.99 7.30
CA ALA A 537 -28.83 31.74 7.38
C ALA A 537 -27.47 31.93 8.09
N GLU A 538 -27.22 33.13 8.60
CA GLU A 538 -25.93 33.51 9.18
C GLU A 538 -24.73 33.25 8.25
N ILE A 539 -24.90 33.47 6.95
CA ILE A 539 -23.81 33.37 5.97
C ILE A 539 -23.27 34.77 5.71
N GLY A 540 -21.98 35.02 5.97
CA GLY A 540 -21.30 36.26 5.59
C GLY A 540 -20.66 36.16 4.20
N ASN A 541 -20.48 37.28 3.51
CA ASN A 541 -19.70 37.32 2.28
C ASN A 541 -18.19 37.34 2.59
N GLY A 542 -17.41 36.69 1.72
CA GLY A 542 -15.96 36.53 1.88
C GLY A 542 -15.62 35.38 2.82
N LEU A 543 -14.52 35.54 3.55
CA LEU A 543 -14.11 34.61 4.60
C LEU A 543 -15.01 34.77 5.83
N ASN A 544 -15.66 33.69 6.24
CA ASN A 544 -16.51 33.66 7.43
C ASN A 544 -15.75 33.17 8.65
N GLN A 545 -15.01 32.07 8.51
CA GLN A 545 -14.37 31.41 9.64
C GLN A 545 -13.06 30.74 9.24
N MET A 546 -12.07 30.81 10.14
CA MET A 546 -10.89 29.95 10.14
C MET A 546 -10.83 29.21 11.46
N ARG A 547 -10.60 27.91 11.40
CA ARG A 547 -10.44 27.03 12.54
C ARG A 547 -9.09 26.33 12.45
N TYR A 548 -8.35 26.34 13.55
CA TYR A 548 -7.04 25.72 13.67
C TYR A 548 -7.10 24.63 14.73
N ILE A 549 -6.67 23.43 14.35
CA ILE A 549 -6.79 22.23 15.17
C ILE A 549 -5.39 21.71 15.49
N VAL A 550 -5.13 21.45 16.78
CA VAL A 550 -3.97 20.70 17.26
C VAL A 550 -4.49 19.57 18.14
N ARG A 551 -4.46 18.34 17.63
CA ARG A 551 -4.98 17.17 18.32
C ARG A 551 -3.89 16.10 18.52
N PRO A 552 -3.16 16.12 19.64
CA PRO A 552 -2.44 14.93 20.09
C PRO A 552 -3.41 13.79 20.40
N TYR A 553 -3.09 12.59 19.92
CA TYR A 553 -3.86 11.38 20.23
C TYR A 553 -2.97 10.15 20.40
N TYR A 554 -3.40 9.27 21.30
CA TYR A 554 -2.76 7.99 21.59
C TYR A 554 -3.64 6.84 21.12
N ARG A 555 -3.08 5.99 20.25
CA ARG A 555 -3.75 4.81 19.69
C ARG A 555 -3.64 3.65 20.67
N LEU A 556 -4.73 3.36 21.38
CA LEU A 556 -4.79 2.23 22.33
C LEU A 556 -4.75 0.89 21.59
N MET A 557 -5.51 0.81 20.50
CA MET A 557 -5.51 -0.30 19.56
C MET A 557 -5.98 0.19 18.18
N PRO A 558 -5.79 -0.57 17.10
CA PRO A 558 -6.34 -0.19 15.80
C PRO A 558 -7.85 0.06 15.90
N GLY A 559 -8.29 1.25 15.48
CA GLY A 559 -9.67 1.72 15.57
C GLY A 559 -10.12 2.28 16.93
N LEU A 560 -9.25 2.40 17.93
CA LEU A 560 -9.57 3.08 19.19
C LEU A 560 -8.43 4.04 19.62
N ASN A 561 -8.76 5.33 19.70
CA ASN A 561 -7.82 6.37 20.11
C ASN A 561 -8.36 7.16 21.31
N LEU A 562 -7.45 7.60 22.17
CA LEU A 562 -7.69 8.66 23.16
C LEU A 562 -7.08 9.95 22.62
N PHE A 563 -7.82 11.05 22.62
CA PHE A 563 -7.32 12.33 22.12
C PHE A 563 -7.55 13.48 23.09
N THR A 564 -6.69 14.49 22.95
CA THR A 564 -6.93 15.84 23.43
C THR A 564 -6.87 16.74 22.22
N GLU A 565 -7.85 17.60 22.04
CA GLU A 565 -7.94 18.52 20.93
C GLU A 565 -7.98 19.94 21.44
N TYR A 566 -7.03 20.75 20.98
CA TYR A 566 -7.09 22.19 21.11
C TYR A 566 -7.58 22.76 19.78
N GLU A 567 -8.70 23.47 19.82
CA GLU A 567 -9.25 24.18 18.68
C GLU A 567 -9.21 25.68 18.93
N ARG A 568 -8.83 26.45 17.91
CA ARG A 568 -8.98 27.90 17.90
C ARG A 568 -9.76 28.35 16.67
N THR A 569 -10.92 28.94 16.92
CA THR A 569 -11.84 29.42 15.89
C THR A 569 -11.85 30.95 15.85
N GLN A 570 -11.72 31.51 14.65
CA GLN A 570 -11.73 32.96 14.40
C GLN A 570 -12.78 33.30 13.35
N ASN A 571 -13.72 34.18 13.71
CA ASN A 571 -14.77 34.65 12.80
C ASN A 571 -14.33 35.96 12.12
N TYR A 572 -14.67 36.10 10.84
CA TYR A 572 -14.28 37.22 9.97
C TYR A 572 -15.47 37.91 9.30
N GLY A 573 -15.22 39.11 8.77
CA GLY A 573 -16.13 39.81 7.86
C GLY A 573 -17.55 40.04 8.40
N ALA A 574 -18.53 39.89 7.50
CA ALA A 574 -19.93 40.03 7.82
C ALA A 574 -20.41 38.98 8.83
N PHE A 575 -19.86 37.76 8.78
CA PHE A 575 -20.18 36.68 9.71
C PHE A 575 -19.86 37.05 11.16
N LYS A 576 -18.64 37.54 11.42
CA LYS A 576 -18.25 38.07 12.74
C LYS A 576 -19.20 39.12 13.28
N THR A 577 -19.69 40.00 12.40
CA THR A 577 -20.62 41.06 12.78
C THR A 577 -21.99 40.50 13.14
N MET A 578 -22.45 39.45 12.45
CA MET A 578 -23.70 38.76 12.77
C MET A 578 -23.59 38.01 14.09
N GLN A 579 -22.50 37.26 14.31
CA GLN A 579 -22.24 36.55 15.58
C GLN A 579 -22.25 37.51 16.78
N ARG A 580 -21.52 38.64 16.69
CA ARG A 580 -21.53 39.68 17.74
C ARG A 580 -22.91 40.27 18.03
N ARG A 581 -23.79 40.37 17.01
CA ARG A 581 -25.17 40.84 17.19
C ARG A 581 -26.07 39.78 17.83
N ALA A 582 -25.76 38.51 17.64
CA ALA A 582 -26.43 37.40 18.29
C ALA A 582 -25.99 37.21 19.77
N GLY A 583 -24.93 37.91 20.19
CA GLY A 583 -24.36 37.78 21.53
C GLY A 583 -23.22 36.76 21.60
N GLU A 584 -22.83 36.19 20.46
CA GLU A 584 -21.83 35.12 20.35
C GLU A 584 -20.40 35.67 20.30
N ALA A 585 -19.46 34.84 20.73
CA ALA A 585 -18.05 35.18 20.71
C ALA A 585 -17.52 35.33 19.27
N ALA A 586 -16.68 36.34 19.07
CA ALA A 586 -16.05 36.55 17.76
C ALA A 586 -14.89 35.58 17.49
N ASN A 587 -14.27 35.09 18.55
CA ASN A 587 -13.23 34.08 18.52
C ASN A 587 -13.52 33.12 19.68
N GLU A 588 -13.26 31.85 19.44
CA GLU A 588 -13.51 30.79 20.41
C GLU A 588 -12.29 29.90 20.52
N THR A 589 -12.16 29.25 21.67
CA THR A 589 -11.08 28.31 21.94
C THR A 589 -11.64 27.21 22.79
N SER A 590 -11.61 25.98 22.28
CA SER A 590 -12.06 24.80 23.01
C SER A 590 -10.87 23.89 23.30
N LEU A 591 -11.01 23.14 24.39
CA LEU A 591 -10.07 22.09 24.77
C LEU A 591 -10.86 20.82 25.08
N THR A 592 -10.97 19.96 24.07
CA THR A 592 -11.80 18.76 24.10
C THR A 592 -10.97 17.54 24.48
N PHE A 593 -11.49 16.72 25.38
CA PHE A 593 -10.92 15.41 25.72
C PHE A 593 -11.87 14.32 25.26
N GLY A 594 -11.39 13.34 24.50
CA GLY A 594 -12.30 12.41 23.85
C GLY A 594 -11.71 11.08 23.41
N LEU A 595 -12.59 10.26 22.83
CA LEU A 595 -12.31 8.95 22.27
C LEU A 595 -12.74 8.91 20.80
N SER A 596 -11.90 8.29 19.97
CA SER A 596 -12.20 7.99 18.57
C SER A 596 -12.39 6.49 18.38
N PHE A 597 -13.45 6.11 17.67
CA PHE A 597 -13.80 4.73 17.34
C PHE A 597 -13.90 4.56 15.82
N LEU A 598 -13.33 3.49 15.29
CA LEU A 598 -13.49 3.04 13.91
C LEU A 598 -13.95 1.57 13.92
N PHE A 599 -15.09 1.26 13.30
CA PHE A 599 -15.69 -0.08 13.32
C PHE A 599 -16.46 -0.48 12.06
#